data_AF-A0A3M7A2I7-F1
#
_entry.id   AF-A0A3M7A2I7-F1
#
_cell.length_a   1.000
_cell.length_b   1.000
_cell.length_c   1.000
_cell.angle_alpha   90.00
_cell.angle_beta   90.00
_cell.angle_gamma   90.00
#
_symmetry.space_group_name_H-M   'P 1'
#
loop_
_entity.id
_entity.type
_entity.pdbx_description
1 polymer ?
#
loop_
_entity_poly.entity_id
_entity_poly.type
_entity_poly.pdbx_seq_one_letter_code
_entity_poly.pdbx_strand_id
1 'polypeptide(L)'
;MLTMRARSAAAAFGLGLMCAWGILWVFAITIAYDCQSDFKRYQRSEHDLKIAPNDDTIHEHSNGTAISNGQPTGLRKRAGPALEKTSDQKQFTPSKHQRVFWQSYPSFFSIERLDWVLDVFTNFRGVGWTYETNGVPPPPHSVQVDLGMESASKQDAVDKFTSKTGIRRYRNDHELLKHVAISIAYGYFALDAIKTIMHHDPYFWGYIDAAPPHWLPDIVRQSYHLTKMYRMLLSLYAIYTALWYIFKLGPAFFCGILGPKRIGIRGEAWMNPYDMFGAYNNVLDKGLAGWWGGWWHQIFRFGFEAPANWLLELLGVEKRSSLGKLISLLVAFFLSGCLHACGSFTQLGDTRPLKGPMCFFLLQAVGIVGQIATVQLLKKAGVAAWCPIWLSRCLNFLLVNTWLYYTAPLLVDDFARGGVWLFEPVPFSPLRGLGLGQPDDKWYCFEHQRIWWRTGHHWWDTGIAP
;
A
#
# COMPACT_ATOMS: atom_id res chain seq x y z
N MET A 1 7.23 29.49 18.54
CA MET A 1 7.17 28.25 17.74
C MET A 1 7.46 26.96 18.53
N LEU A 2 8.11 27.02 19.70
CA LEU A 2 8.44 25.83 20.52
C LEU A 2 7.21 25.09 21.12
N THR A 3 6.03 25.69 21.12
CA THR A 3 4.79 25.12 21.70
C THR A 3 3.92 24.35 20.70
N MET A 4 4.30 24.29 19.42
CA MET A 4 3.49 23.67 18.34
C MET A 4 4.04 22.33 17.83
N ARG A 5 5.11 21.79 18.43
CA ARG A 5 5.72 20.52 18.05
C ARG A 5 5.35 19.43 19.05
N ALA A 6 4.97 18.25 18.57
CA ALA A 6 4.61 17.14 19.44
C ALA A 6 5.83 16.68 20.28
N ARG A 7 5.61 16.38 21.55
CA ARG A 7 6.68 16.08 22.53
C ARG A 7 7.38 14.73 22.33
N SER A 8 6.75 13.81 21.59
CA SER A 8 7.38 12.55 21.16
C SER A 8 7.94 12.73 19.74
N ALA A 9 9.25 12.57 19.60
CA ALA A 9 9.98 12.84 18.35
C ALA A 9 9.44 12.06 17.13
N ALA A 10 9.10 10.79 17.32
CA ALA A 10 8.54 9.95 16.26
C ALA A 10 7.04 10.16 16.04
N ALA A 11 6.26 10.41 17.10
CA ALA A 11 4.86 10.78 16.96
C ALA A 11 4.72 12.13 16.22
N ALA A 12 5.68 13.04 16.42
CA ALA A 12 5.77 14.29 15.71
C ALA A 12 5.96 14.06 14.21
N PHE A 13 6.92 13.22 13.81
CA PHE A 13 7.07 12.83 12.40
C PHE A 13 5.79 12.22 11.82
N GLY A 14 5.17 11.30 12.57
CA GLY A 14 3.89 10.68 12.20
C GLY A 14 2.77 11.69 12.01
N LEU A 15 2.68 12.73 12.85
CA LEU A 15 1.69 13.80 12.72
C LEU A 15 1.83 14.53 11.38
N GLY A 16 3.06 14.94 11.04
CA GLY A 16 3.32 15.59 9.75
C GLY A 16 2.96 14.70 8.56
N LEU A 17 3.28 13.41 8.63
CA LEU A 17 2.87 12.42 7.62
C LEU A 17 1.34 12.31 7.53
N MET A 18 0.64 12.16 8.66
CA MET A 18 -0.82 11.98 8.68
C MET A 18 -1.55 13.20 8.13
N CYS A 19 -1.12 14.41 8.49
CA CYS A 19 -1.71 15.64 7.97
C CYS A 19 -1.51 15.77 6.45
N ALA A 20 -0.28 15.59 5.97
CA ALA A 20 0.01 15.69 4.53
C ALA A 20 -0.64 14.55 3.72
N TRP A 21 -0.64 13.33 4.25
CA TRP A 21 -1.36 12.20 3.64
C TRP A 21 -2.86 12.44 3.62
N GLY A 22 -3.45 12.96 4.69
CA GLY A 22 -4.88 13.28 4.75
C GLY A 22 -5.28 14.31 3.69
N ILE A 23 -4.51 15.39 3.54
CA ILE A 23 -4.75 16.39 2.48
C ILE A 23 -4.62 15.76 1.10
N LEU A 24 -3.54 14.99 0.87
CA LEU A 24 -3.31 14.32 -0.41
C LEU A 24 -4.41 13.31 -0.75
N TRP A 25 -4.84 12.52 0.24
CA TRP A 25 -5.86 11.49 0.07
C TRP A 25 -7.22 12.11 -0.21
N VAL A 26 -7.61 13.14 0.54
CA VAL A 26 -8.85 13.89 0.27
C VAL A 26 -8.81 14.50 -1.13
N PHE A 27 -7.72 15.16 -1.52
CA PHE A 27 -7.56 15.66 -2.89
C PHE A 27 -7.72 14.54 -3.92
N ALA A 28 -7.09 13.38 -3.70
CA ALA A 28 -7.15 12.25 -4.61
C ALA A 28 -8.58 11.73 -4.79
N ILE A 29 -9.36 11.59 -3.72
CA ILE A 29 -10.69 10.96 -3.78
C ILE A 29 -11.85 11.94 -4.03
N THR A 30 -11.64 13.26 -3.88
CA THR A 30 -12.72 14.25 -4.08
C THR A 30 -12.45 15.31 -5.14
N ILE A 31 -11.19 15.53 -5.54
CA ILE A 31 -10.82 16.54 -6.55
C ILE A 31 -10.30 15.86 -7.81
N ALA A 32 -9.33 14.95 -7.66
CA ALA A 32 -8.81 14.19 -8.79
C ALA A 32 -9.83 13.18 -9.34
N TYR A 33 -10.69 12.67 -8.46
CA TYR A 33 -11.84 11.83 -8.75
C TYR A 33 -13.04 12.32 -7.95
N ASP A 34 -14.24 12.00 -8.41
CA ASP A 34 -15.45 12.09 -7.61
C ASP A 34 -15.76 10.71 -7.04
N CYS A 35 -15.40 10.48 -5.77
CA CYS A 35 -15.62 9.19 -5.14
C CYS A 35 -17.09 8.71 -5.18
N GLN A 36 -18.08 9.61 -5.26
CA GLN A 36 -19.48 9.19 -5.29
C GLN A 36 -19.86 8.54 -6.62
N SER A 37 -19.28 9.00 -7.73
CA SER A 37 -19.61 8.55 -9.08
C SER A 37 -18.57 7.56 -9.64
N ASP A 38 -17.28 7.82 -9.40
CA ASP A 38 -16.18 7.04 -9.96
C ASP A 38 -15.89 5.75 -9.20
N PHE A 39 -16.21 5.71 -7.89
CA PHE A 39 -15.83 4.59 -7.04
C PHE A 39 -16.98 3.64 -6.73
N LYS A 40 -16.68 2.34 -6.90
CA LYS A 40 -17.51 1.25 -6.42
C LYS A 40 -16.64 0.27 -5.64
N ARG A 41 -17.23 -0.42 -4.68
CA ARG A 41 -16.56 -1.46 -3.89
C ARG A 41 -17.27 -2.79 -3.98
N TYR A 42 -16.57 -3.88 -3.68
CA TYR A 42 -17.19 -5.20 -3.55
C TYR A 42 -18.12 -5.26 -2.34
N GLN A 43 -19.32 -5.79 -2.54
CA GLN A 43 -20.28 -6.05 -1.47
C GLN A 43 -21.00 -7.39 -1.73
N ARG A 44 -21.42 -8.08 -0.66
CA ARG A 44 -22.24 -9.30 -0.76
C ARG A 44 -23.72 -8.96 -0.75
N SER A 45 -24.52 -9.70 -1.53
CA SER A 45 -25.98 -9.63 -1.46
C SER A 45 -26.48 -10.11 -0.09
N GLU A 46 -27.11 -9.22 0.68
CA GLU A 46 -27.85 -9.60 1.89
C GLU A 46 -29.17 -10.27 1.47
N HIS A 47 -29.15 -11.59 1.33
CA HIS A 47 -30.26 -12.42 0.82
C HIS A 47 -30.62 -12.18 -0.65
N ASP A 48 -31.20 -13.21 -1.30
CA ASP A 48 -31.72 -13.16 -2.66
C ASP A 48 -32.89 -12.17 -2.77
N LEU A 49 -32.59 -10.87 -2.73
CA LEU A 49 -33.44 -9.89 -3.38
C LEU A 49 -33.22 -10.08 -4.87
N LYS A 50 -34.31 -10.36 -5.57
CA LYS A 50 -34.41 -10.39 -7.03
C LYS A 50 -33.80 -9.11 -7.60
N ILE A 51 -32.49 -9.11 -7.85
CA ILE A 51 -31.86 -8.16 -8.75
C ILE A 51 -32.32 -8.60 -10.12
N ALA A 52 -33.42 -8.00 -10.59
CA ALA A 52 -33.71 -7.98 -12.00
C ALA A 52 -32.46 -7.39 -12.69
N PRO A 53 -32.02 -7.93 -13.84
CA PRO A 53 -30.94 -7.31 -14.58
C PRO A 53 -31.31 -5.85 -14.82
N ASN A 54 -30.42 -4.92 -14.48
CA ASN A 54 -30.52 -3.56 -14.97
C ASN A 54 -30.47 -3.65 -16.49
N ASP A 55 -31.62 -3.44 -17.12
CA ASP A 55 -31.70 -3.17 -18.54
C ASP A 55 -31.21 -1.73 -18.71
N ASP A 56 -29.93 -1.58 -19.06
CA ASP A 56 -29.38 -0.32 -19.56
C ASP A 56 -29.98 -0.07 -20.94
N THR A 57 -31.25 0.38 -20.98
CA THR A 57 -31.84 1.01 -22.16
C THR A 57 -32.20 2.45 -21.84
N ILE A 58 -31.23 3.32 -22.17
CA ILE A 58 -31.37 4.62 -22.81
C ILE A 58 -32.80 5.18 -22.77
N HIS A 59 -32.96 6.26 -22.00
CA HIS A 59 -34.05 7.20 -22.13
C HIS A 59 -34.11 7.76 -23.56
N GLU A 60 -35.12 7.39 -24.34
CA GLU A 60 -35.66 8.25 -25.39
C GLU A 60 -37.18 8.37 -25.21
N HIS A 61 -37.58 9.57 -24.78
CA HIS A 61 -38.95 10.04 -24.94
C HIS A 61 -39.22 10.31 -26.42
N SER A 62 -40.18 9.60 -27.01
CA SER A 62 -40.81 10.05 -28.26
C SER A 62 -42.25 9.54 -28.35
N ASN A 63 -43.19 10.49 -28.37
CA ASN A 63 -44.59 10.29 -28.72
C ASN A 63 -44.69 9.97 -30.22
N GLY A 64 -45.45 8.94 -30.57
CA GLY A 64 -45.80 8.66 -31.96
C GLY A 64 -46.85 7.57 -32.11
N THR A 65 -48.11 7.99 -32.21
CA THR A 65 -49.22 7.22 -32.74
C THR A 65 -48.90 6.68 -34.14
N ALA A 66 -49.02 5.37 -34.35
CA ALA A 66 -49.24 4.79 -35.67
C ALA A 66 -50.05 3.49 -35.56
N ILE A 67 -51.21 3.51 -36.20
CA ILE A 67 -52.13 2.39 -36.41
C ILE A 67 -51.54 1.45 -37.46
N SER A 68 -51.58 0.13 -37.25
CA SER A 68 -51.63 -0.84 -38.35
C SER A 68 -52.20 -2.19 -37.92
N ASN A 69 -53.21 -2.64 -38.66
CA ASN A 69 -53.92 -3.91 -38.58
C ASN A 69 -53.04 -5.13 -38.90
N GLY A 70 -53.32 -6.27 -38.26
CA GLY A 70 -52.86 -7.60 -38.68
C GLY A 70 -53.40 -8.72 -37.80
N GLN A 71 -54.24 -9.60 -38.37
CA GLN A 71 -54.98 -10.70 -37.73
C GLN A 71 -54.10 -11.78 -37.06
N PRO A 72 -54.66 -12.55 -36.10
CA PRO A 72 -53.99 -13.67 -35.45
C PRO A 72 -54.14 -14.95 -36.27
N THR A 73 -53.03 -15.59 -36.64
CA THR A 73 -53.03 -16.96 -37.18
C THR A 73 -52.47 -17.93 -36.14
N GLY A 74 -53.35 -18.80 -35.65
CA GLY A 74 -53.00 -19.88 -34.72
C GLY A 74 -52.37 -21.06 -35.45
N LEU A 75 -51.28 -21.59 -34.89
CA LEU A 75 -50.71 -22.89 -35.26
C LEU A 75 -50.37 -23.72 -34.02
N ARG A 76 -51.40 -24.46 -33.58
CA ARG A 76 -51.42 -25.88 -33.20
C ARG A 76 -50.07 -26.52 -32.81
N LYS A 77 -49.81 -26.65 -31.50
CA LYS A 77 -48.76 -27.53 -30.94
C LYS A 77 -49.17 -29.00 -31.08
N ARG A 78 -48.27 -29.82 -31.63
CA ARG A 78 -48.40 -31.27 -31.82
C ARG A 78 -47.89 -31.99 -30.56
N ALA A 79 -48.72 -32.86 -29.98
CA ALA A 79 -48.36 -33.72 -28.85
C ALA A 79 -47.44 -34.85 -29.32
N GLY A 80 -46.34 -35.06 -28.58
CA GLY A 80 -45.46 -36.23 -28.65
C GLY A 80 -45.47 -36.97 -27.31
N PRO A 81 -45.13 -38.28 -27.30
CA PRO A 81 -45.65 -39.24 -26.32
C PRO A 81 -45.00 -39.12 -24.94
N ALA A 82 -45.79 -39.47 -23.93
CA ALA A 82 -45.39 -39.63 -22.55
C ALA A 82 -44.39 -40.79 -22.41
N LEU A 83 -43.23 -40.51 -21.80
CA LEU A 83 -42.28 -41.51 -21.33
C LEU A 83 -41.88 -41.18 -19.90
N GLU A 84 -42.32 -42.09 -19.04
CA GLU A 84 -41.85 -42.49 -17.71
C GLU A 84 -41.11 -41.52 -16.80
N LYS A 85 -41.75 -41.27 -15.66
CA LYS A 85 -41.11 -40.88 -14.40
C LYS A 85 -40.09 -41.93 -13.98
N THR A 86 -38.82 -41.67 -14.22
CA THR A 86 -37.75 -42.25 -13.39
C THR A 86 -37.27 -41.18 -12.42
N SER A 87 -37.61 -41.42 -11.15
CA SER A 87 -37.02 -40.78 -9.98
C SER A 87 -35.51 -40.92 -10.01
N ASP A 88 -34.82 -39.78 -9.89
CA ASP A 88 -33.51 -39.56 -9.25
C ASP A 88 -32.75 -38.40 -9.90
N GLN A 89 -33.43 -37.28 -10.13
CA GLN A 89 -32.73 -36.01 -10.07
C GLN A 89 -32.53 -35.69 -8.60
N LYS A 90 -31.35 -36.05 -8.07
CA LYS A 90 -30.78 -35.30 -6.95
C LYS A 90 -30.78 -33.84 -7.38
N GLN A 91 -31.79 -33.12 -6.89
CA GLN A 91 -31.94 -31.69 -7.00
C GLN A 91 -30.60 -31.11 -6.53
N PHE A 92 -29.78 -30.69 -7.48
CA PHE A 92 -28.55 -29.96 -7.19
C PHE A 92 -29.04 -28.62 -6.63
N THR A 93 -29.24 -28.58 -5.31
CA THR A 93 -29.43 -27.33 -4.59
C THR A 93 -28.17 -26.53 -4.84
N PRO A 94 -28.23 -25.41 -5.60
CA PRO A 94 -27.07 -24.53 -5.71
C PRO A 94 -26.73 -24.14 -4.28
N SER A 95 -25.49 -24.39 -3.83
CA SER A 95 -25.06 -23.94 -2.52
C SER A 95 -25.40 -22.45 -2.43
N LYS A 96 -26.07 -22.02 -1.35
CA LYS A 96 -26.43 -20.63 -1.03
C LYS A 96 -25.18 -19.73 -0.99
N HIS A 97 -24.60 -19.43 -2.14
CA HIS A 97 -23.49 -18.50 -2.26
C HIS A 97 -24.08 -17.11 -2.42
N GLN A 98 -23.85 -16.24 -1.44
CA GLN A 98 -24.16 -14.82 -1.55
C GLN A 98 -23.29 -14.24 -2.67
N ARG A 99 -23.92 -13.72 -3.72
CA ARG A 99 -23.21 -13.16 -4.87
C ARG A 99 -22.51 -11.86 -4.48
N VAL A 100 -21.34 -11.63 -5.08
CA VAL A 100 -20.59 -10.37 -4.95
C VAL A 100 -20.98 -9.39 -6.06
N PHE A 101 -21.26 -8.14 -5.72
CA PHE A 101 -21.60 -7.10 -6.69
C PHE A 101 -20.82 -5.80 -6.41
N TRP A 102 -20.84 -4.89 -7.39
CA TRP A 102 -20.29 -3.55 -7.25
C TRP A 102 -21.29 -2.62 -6.55
N GLN A 103 -20.95 -2.21 -5.34
CA GLN A 103 -21.70 -1.22 -4.59
C GLN A 103 -21.18 0.20 -4.88
N SER A 104 -22.03 1.01 -5.52
CA SER A 104 -21.83 2.46 -5.66
C SER A 104 -22.07 3.19 -4.33
N TYR A 105 -21.76 4.49 -4.29
CA TYR A 105 -22.04 5.32 -3.11
C TYR A 105 -23.51 5.25 -2.67
N PRO A 106 -23.82 4.87 -1.41
CA PRO A 106 -25.20 4.79 -0.94
C PRO A 106 -25.88 6.16 -0.94
N SER A 107 -27.07 6.28 -1.57
CA SER A 107 -27.78 7.55 -1.81
C SER A 107 -28.49 8.15 -0.58
N PHE A 108 -28.70 7.37 0.48
CA PHE A 108 -29.30 7.83 1.74
C PHE A 108 -28.29 7.84 2.88
N PHE A 109 -28.49 8.74 3.86
CA PHE A 109 -27.70 8.74 5.08
C PHE A 109 -28.06 7.50 5.91
N SER A 110 -27.14 6.53 5.93
CA SER A 110 -27.30 5.25 6.61
C SER A 110 -25.97 4.82 7.24
N ILE A 111 -26.01 3.81 8.11
CA ILE A 111 -24.80 3.17 8.64
C ILE A 111 -23.97 2.58 7.49
N GLU A 112 -24.61 2.08 6.44
CA GLU A 112 -23.96 1.59 5.23
C GLU A 112 -23.20 2.69 4.48
N ARG A 113 -23.76 3.92 4.40
CA ARG A 113 -23.02 5.07 3.87
C ARG A 113 -21.80 5.39 4.73
N LEU A 114 -21.94 5.40 6.06
CA LEU A 114 -20.82 5.65 6.96
C LEU A 114 -19.73 4.57 6.79
N ASP A 115 -20.12 3.30 6.69
CA ASP A 115 -19.22 2.18 6.42
C ASP A 115 -18.54 2.28 5.05
N TRP A 116 -19.25 2.74 4.02
CA TRP A 116 -18.68 3.03 2.70
C TRP A 116 -17.62 4.14 2.77
N VAL A 117 -17.93 5.23 3.47
CA VAL A 117 -17.01 6.36 3.67
C VAL A 117 -15.78 5.93 4.47
N LEU A 118 -15.96 5.19 5.56
CA LEU A 118 -14.83 4.72 6.39
C LEU A 118 -13.91 3.77 5.60
N ASP A 119 -14.47 2.91 4.75
CA ASP A 119 -13.70 2.00 3.91
C ASP A 119 -12.87 2.75 2.85
N VAL A 120 -13.46 3.69 2.09
CA VAL A 120 -12.66 4.50 1.14
C VAL A 120 -11.58 5.34 1.84
N PHE A 121 -11.84 5.83 3.06
CA PHE A 121 -10.87 6.59 3.84
C PHE A 121 -9.72 5.73 4.40
N THR A 122 -9.89 4.41 4.51
CA THR A 122 -8.89 3.52 5.14
C THR A 122 -8.29 2.50 4.18
N ASN A 123 -8.84 2.33 2.98
CA ASN A 123 -8.39 1.38 1.97
C ASN A 123 -7.52 2.03 0.89
N PHE A 124 -6.29 2.44 1.28
CA PHE A 124 -5.37 3.18 0.40
C PHE A 124 -4.91 2.42 -0.84
N ARG A 125 -4.87 1.08 -0.77
CA ARG A 125 -4.51 0.20 -1.89
C ARG A 125 -5.67 -0.05 -2.85
N GLY A 126 -6.88 0.23 -2.40
CA GLY A 126 -8.13 -0.02 -3.12
C GLY A 126 -8.45 -1.49 -3.30
N VAL A 127 -8.06 -2.37 -2.36
CA VAL A 127 -8.37 -3.80 -2.52
C VAL A 127 -9.88 -3.99 -2.50
N GLY A 128 -10.41 -4.53 -3.59
CA GLY A 128 -11.85 -4.67 -3.82
C GLY A 128 -12.60 -3.38 -4.14
N TRP A 129 -11.88 -2.36 -4.60
CA TRP A 129 -12.43 -1.12 -5.12
C TRP A 129 -12.11 -0.96 -6.62
N THR A 130 -12.85 -0.12 -7.33
CA THR A 130 -12.58 0.19 -8.75
C THR A 130 -11.23 0.88 -8.96
N TYR A 131 -10.68 1.53 -7.93
CA TYR A 131 -9.36 2.14 -7.94
C TYR A 131 -8.24 1.21 -7.45
N GLU A 132 -8.48 -0.12 -7.39
CA GLU A 132 -7.47 -1.10 -6.98
C GLU A 132 -6.14 -0.90 -7.72
N THR A 133 -5.08 -0.73 -6.94
CA THR A 133 -3.75 -0.43 -7.50
C THR A 133 -3.22 -1.60 -8.35
N ASN A 134 -2.59 -1.24 -9.47
CA ASN A 134 -1.93 -2.22 -10.33
C ASN A 134 -0.88 -3.02 -9.55
N GLY A 135 -1.00 -4.35 -9.57
CA GLY A 135 -0.07 -5.26 -8.92
C GLY A 135 -0.70 -6.11 -7.82
N VAL A 136 -1.97 -5.92 -7.48
CA VAL A 136 -2.69 -6.91 -6.67
C VAL A 136 -3.15 -8.07 -7.58
N PRO A 137 -3.04 -9.35 -7.15
CA PRO A 137 -3.60 -10.47 -7.91
C PRO A 137 -5.13 -10.35 -8.06
N PRO A 138 -5.74 -10.93 -9.11
CA PRO A 138 -7.19 -10.90 -9.29
C PRO A 138 -7.93 -11.60 -8.13
N PRO A 139 -9.23 -11.29 -7.91
CA PRO A 139 -10.01 -11.95 -6.86
C PRO A 139 -10.28 -13.42 -7.22
N PRO A 140 -10.77 -14.25 -6.28
CA PRO A 140 -11.13 -15.63 -6.58
C PRO A 140 -12.05 -15.73 -7.80
N HIS A 141 -11.93 -16.80 -8.59
CA HIS A 141 -12.71 -16.97 -9.82
C HIS A 141 -14.22 -16.82 -9.60
N SER A 142 -14.77 -17.30 -8.48
CA SER A 142 -16.20 -17.13 -8.17
C SER A 142 -16.62 -15.65 -8.10
N VAL A 143 -15.78 -14.81 -7.50
CA VAL A 143 -16.01 -13.37 -7.39
C VAL A 143 -15.88 -12.69 -8.76
N GLN A 144 -14.92 -13.12 -9.59
CA GLN A 144 -14.79 -12.62 -10.96
C GLN A 144 -16.06 -12.90 -11.79
N VAL A 145 -16.60 -14.12 -11.67
CA VAL A 145 -17.85 -14.52 -12.33
C VAL A 145 -19.03 -13.68 -11.84
N ASP A 146 -19.19 -13.50 -10.53
CA ASP A 146 -20.29 -12.71 -9.97
C ASP A 146 -20.26 -11.25 -10.44
N LEU A 147 -19.07 -10.69 -10.65
CA LEU A 147 -18.86 -9.32 -11.12
C LEU A 147 -18.89 -9.18 -12.65
N GLY A 148 -19.12 -10.27 -13.39
CA GLY A 148 -19.12 -10.26 -14.85
C GLY A 148 -17.76 -9.93 -15.48
N MET A 149 -16.66 -10.18 -14.78
CA MET A 149 -15.31 -9.98 -15.32
C MET A 149 -15.06 -10.99 -16.44
N GLU A 150 -14.52 -10.54 -17.58
CA GLU A 150 -14.16 -11.45 -18.67
C GLU A 150 -13.23 -12.55 -18.16
N SER A 151 -13.66 -13.80 -18.34
CA SER A 151 -12.87 -14.94 -17.92
C SER A 151 -11.64 -15.03 -18.80
N ALA A 152 -10.48 -14.64 -18.24
CA ALA A 152 -9.21 -15.16 -18.75
C ALA A 152 -9.38 -16.68 -18.89
N SER A 153 -8.90 -17.26 -20.00
CA SER A 153 -9.15 -18.65 -20.39
C SER A 153 -9.08 -19.62 -19.18
N LYS A 154 -9.81 -20.74 -19.17
CA LYS A 154 -9.72 -21.73 -18.06
C LYS A 154 -8.28 -22.13 -17.70
N GLN A 155 -7.33 -21.97 -18.63
CA GLN A 155 -5.89 -22.15 -18.44
C GLN A 155 -5.19 -20.96 -17.74
N ASP A 156 -5.65 -19.72 -17.96
CA ASP A 156 -5.22 -18.49 -17.27
C ASP A 156 -5.91 -18.29 -15.92
N ALA A 157 -7.08 -18.92 -15.74
CA ALA A 157 -7.88 -19.00 -14.51
C ALA A 157 -7.35 -20.02 -13.48
N VAL A 158 -6.15 -20.58 -13.69
CA VAL A 158 -5.39 -21.17 -12.59
C VAL A 158 -5.14 -20.03 -11.62
N ASP A 159 -5.89 -19.98 -10.52
CA ASP A 159 -5.90 -18.92 -9.52
C ASP A 159 -4.48 -18.36 -9.28
N LYS A 160 -4.10 -17.31 -10.01
CA LYS A 160 -2.79 -16.67 -9.86
C LYS A 160 -2.87 -15.85 -8.59
N PHE A 161 -2.62 -16.51 -7.46
CA PHE A 161 -2.60 -15.89 -6.14
C PHE A 161 -1.36 -15.02 -5.91
N THR A 162 -0.44 -14.94 -6.87
CA THR A 162 0.73 -14.07 -6.81
C THR A 162 0.78 -13.21 -8.06
N SER A 163 0.96 -11.90 -7.88
CA SER A 163 1.01 -10.95 -8.98
C SER A 163 2.39 -10.89 -9.62
N LYS A 164 2.51 -10.22 -10.77
CA LYS A 164 3.79 -9.94 -11.42
C LYS A 164 4.75 -9.14 -10.55
N THR A 165 4.22 -8.34 -9.62
CA THR A 165 5.01 -7.58 -8.65
C THR A 165 5.31 -8.38 -7.39
N GLY A 166 4.82 -9.62 -7.25
CA GLY A 166 5.12 -10.51 -6.11
C GLY A 166 4.16 -10.40 -4.92
N ILE A 167 3.07 -9.66 -5.06
CA ILE A 167 2.04 -9.51 -4.02
C ILE A 167 1.17 -10.75 -4.00
N ARG A 168 0.87 -11.31 -2.83
CA ARG A 168 0.04 -12.52 -2.70
C ARG A 168 -1.35 -12.25 -2.15
N ARG A 169 -2.31 -13.05 -2.64
CA ARG A 169 -3.64 -13.25 -2.04
C ARG A 169 -3.71 -14.66 -1.46
N TYR A 170 -4.54 -14.83 -0.45
CA TYR A 170 -4.73 -16.10 0.24
C TYR A 170 -6.16 -16.59 0.02
N ARG A 171 -6.29 -17.90 -0.20
CA ARG A 171 -7.59 -18.53 -0.46
C ARG A 171 -8.42 -18.70 0.81
N ASN A 172 -7.78 -18.93 1.94
CA ASN A 172 -8.44 -19.17 3.21
C ASN A 172 -7.72 -18.42 4.34
N ASP A 173 -8.49 -18.15 5.39
CA ASP A 173 -8.02 -17.39 6.56
C ASP A 173 -6.94 -18.15 7.33
N HIS A 174 -6.98 -19.48 7.35
CA HIS A 174 -6.00 -20.29 8.09
C HIS A 174 -4.58 -20.09 7.56
N GLU A 175 -4.37 -20.20 6.24
CA GLU A 175 -3.06 -20.01 5.63
C GLU A 175 -2.59 -18.56 5.79
N LEU A 176 -3.48 -17.58 5.56
CA LEU A 176 -3.16 -16.17 5.77
C LEU A 176 -2.70 -15.93 7.20
N LEU A 177 -3.49 -16.34 8.20
CA LEU A 177 -3.22 -16.07 9.60
C LEU A 177 -2.01 -16.83 10.12
N LYS A 178 -1.75 -18.05 9.63
CA LYS A 178 -0.51 -18.79 9.92
C LYS A 178 0.71 -18.02 9.44
N HIS A 179 0.70 -17.56 8.19
CA HIS A 179 1.80 -16.77 7.63
C HIS A 179 1.98 -15.43 8.35
N VAL A 180 0.88 -14.76 8.67
CA VAL A 180 0.87 -13.49 9.42
C VAL A 180 1.43 -13.69 10.84
N ALA A 181 1.01 -14.73 11.56
CA ALA A 181 1.48 -15.01 12.92
C ALA A 181 2.99 -15.29 12.97
N ILE A 182 3.48 -16.16 12.09
CA ILE A 182 4.93 -16.45 11.97
C ILE A 182 5.70 -15.16 11.66
N SER A 183 5.17 -14.36 10.73
CA SER A 183 5.80 -13.12 10.31
C SER A 183 5.80 -12.05 11.40
N ILE A 184 4.72 -11.91 12.17
CA ILE A 184 4.66 -10.99 13.31
C ILE A 184 5.68 -11.40 14.36
N ALA A 185 5.78 -12.70 14.69
CA ALA A 185 6.78 -13.19 15.63
C ALA A 185 8.21 -12.87 15.15
N TYR A 186 8.53 -13.18 13.89
CA TYR A 186 9.83 -12.84 13.30
C TYR A 186 10.08 -11.33 13.32
N GLY A 187 9.11 -10.53 12.88
CA GLY A 187 9.23 -9.08 12.82
C GLY A 187 9.43 -8.45 14.20
N TYR A 188 8.78 -9.00 15.23
CA TYR A 188 8.97 -8.57 16.62
C TYR A 188 10.42 -8.74 17.07
N PHE A 189 10.97 -9.95 16.95
CA PHE A 189 12.36 -10.22 17.34
C PHE A 189 13.39 -9.50 16.47
N ALA A 190 13.10 -9.33 15.17
CA ALA A 190 13.95 -8.55 14.28
C ALA A 190 13.97 -7.07 14.69
N LEU A 191 12.81 -6.48 15.01
CA LEU A 191 12.72 -5.11 15.53
C LEU A 191 13.44 -4.96 16.86
N ASP A 192 13.30 -5.92 17.78
CA ASP A 192 14.03 -5.96 19.04
C ASP A 192 15.54 -5.91 18.80
N ALA A 193 16.07 -6.81 17.97
CA ALA A 193 17.50 -6.87 17.65
C ALA A 193 18.02 -5.59 16.99
N ILE A 194 17.30 -5.09 15.97
CA ILE A 194 17.65 -3.84 15.28
C ILE A 194 17.73 -2.69 16.27
N LYS A 195 16.70 -2.55 17.11
CA LYS A 195 16.60 -1.47 18.08
C LYS A 195 17.67 -1.56 19.16
N THR A 196 17.97 -2.76 19.66
CA THR A 196 19.10 -2.98 20.58
C THR A 196 20.41 -2.54 19.92
N ILE A 197 20.68 -2.90 18.67
CA ILE A 197 21.90 -2.46 17.96
C ILE A 197 21.93 -0.93 17.81
N MET A 198 20.81 -0.33 17.41
CA MET A 198 20.70 1.12 17.25
C MET A 198 20.93 1.87 18.57
N HIS A 199 20.55 1.29 19.72
CA HIS A 199 20.82 1.88 21.02
C HIS A 199 22.31 1.93 21.34
N HIS A 200 23.16 1.12 20.72
CA HIS A 200 24.60 1.19 20.94
C HIS A 200 25.32 2.21 20.04
N ASP A 201 24.63 2.86 19.09
CA ASP A 201 25.24 3.84 18.19
C ASP A 201 24.60 5.24 18.37
N PRO A 202 25.35 6.23 18.90
CA PRO A 202 24.83 7.58 19.15
C PRO A 202 24.28 8.30 17.92
N TYR A 203 24.63 7.86 16.70
CA TYR A 203 23.99 8.36 15.49
C TYR A 203 22.46 8.21 15.54
N PHE A 204 21.95 7.09 16.06
CA PHE A 204 20.50 6.87 16.16
C PHE A 204 19.85 7.64 17.32
N TRP A 205 20.64 8.29 18.16
CA TRP A 205 20.14 9.22 19.18
C TRP A 205 20.02 10.66 18.66
N GLY A 206 20.50 10.91 17.43
CA GLY A 206 20.49 12.22 16.77
C GLY A 206 21.86 12.88 16.65
N TYR A 207 22.92 12.26 17.18
CA TYR A 207 24.29 12.75 17.04
C TYR A 207 24.91 12.25 15.74
N ILE A 208 24.51 12.85 14.61
CA ILE A 208 24.86 12.32 13.29
C ILE A 208 26.38 12.27 13.00
N ASP A 209 27.16 13.13 13.67
CA ASP A 209 28.62 13.23 13.52
C ASP A 209 29.37 12.39 14.57
N ALA A 210 28.66 11.61 15.40
CA ALA A 210 29.28 10.79 16.44
C ALA A 210 30.14 9.67 15.87
N ALA A 211 31.19 9.33 16.62
CA ALA A 211 32.06 8.20 16.32
C ALA A 211 31.27 6.87 16.30
N PRO A 212 31.68 5.91 15.47
CA PRO A 212 31.06 4.59 15.43
C PRO A 212 31.28 3.82 16.75
N PRO A 213 30.37 2.92 17.13
CA PRO A 213 30.49 2.11 18.35
C PRO A 213 31.78 1.27 18.40
N HIS A 214 32.41 1.19 19.57
CA HIS A 214 33.70 0.49 19.76
C HIS A 214 33.66 -1.02 19.44
N TRP A 215 32.49 -1.66 19.53
CA TRP A 215 32.32 -3.08 19.22
C TRP A 215 32.34 -3.37 17.71
N LEU A 216 32.25 -2.35 16.84
CA LEU A 216 32.44 -2.54 15.42
C LEU A 216 33.92 -2.85 15.11
N PRO A 217 34.20 -3.71 14.10
CA PRO A 217 35.56 -3.99 13.67
C PRO A 217 36.34 -2.72 13.29
N ASP A 218 37.65 -2.70 13.56
CA ASP A 218 38.51 -1.55 13.26
C ASP A 218 38.43 -1.09 11.80
N ILE A 219 38.34 -2.03 10.85
CA ILE A 219 38.20 -1.71 9.43
C ILE A 219 36.95 -0.87 9.13
N VAL A 220 35.84 -1.11 9.85
CA VAL A 220 34.60 -0.33 9.71
C VAL A 220 34.76 1.02 10.38
N ARG A 221 35.30 1.04 11.61
CA ARG A 221 35.46 2.27 12.41
C ARG A 221 36.42 3.28 11.79
N GLN A 222 37.50 2.80 11.17
CA GLN A 222 38.51 3.64 10.53
C GLN A 222 38.09 4.14 9.14
N SER A 223 37.05 3.55 8.56
CA SER A 223 36.54 3.95 7.25
C SER A 223 35.22 4.70 7.37
N TYR A 224 35.25 5.99 7.01
CA TYR A 224 34.04 6.81 6.89
C TYR A 224 32.98 6.14 6.01
N HIS A 225 33.41 5.55 4.89
CA HIS A 225 32.51 4.94 3.93
C HIS A 225 31.81 3.69 4.46
N LEU A 226 32.53 2.83 5.19
CA LEU A 226 31.98 1.62 5.77
C LEU A 226 31.07 1.92 6.96
N THR A 227 31.46 2.88 7.82
CA THR A 227 30.59 3.35 8.92
C THR A 227 29.29 3.94 8.38
N LYS A 228 29.37 4.79 7.35
CA LYS A 228 28.20 5.34 6.67
C LYS A 228 27.32 4.24 6.08
N MET A 229 27.93 3.25 5.40
CA MET A 229 27.20 2.11 4.83
C MET A 229 26.48 1.30 5.91
N TYR A 230 27.15 1.00 7.03
CA TYR A 230 26.56 0.29 8.17
C TYR A 230 25.31 1.02 8.70
N ARG A 231 25.43 2.34 9.00
CA ARG A 231 24.32 3.14 9.51
C ARG A 231 23.15 3.19 8.51
N MET A 232 23.43 3.38 7.23
CA MET A 232 22.39 3.41 6.19
C MET A 232 21.70 2.06 6.01
N LEU A 233 22.44 0.95 6.04
CA LEU A 233 21.87 -0.39 5.94
C LEU A 233 21.01 -0.70 7.16
N LEU A 234 21.47 -0.34 8.36
CA LEU A 234 20.70 -0.52 9.59
C LEU A 234 19.43 0.34 9.59
N SER A 235 19.51 1.60 9.15
CA SER A 235 18.32 2.46 8.93
C SER A 235 17.35 1.87 7.91
N LEU A 236 17.84 1.39 6.76
CA LEU A 236 17.01 0.77 5.74
C LEU A 236 16.31 -0.48 6.28
N TYR A 237 17.05 -1.34 6.98
CA TYR A 237 16.50 -2.56 7.56
C TYR A 237 15.51 -2.27 8.69
N ALA A 238 15.75 -1.23 9.50
CA ALA A 238 14.81 -0.75 10.50
C ALA A 238 13.49 -0.29 9.87
N ILE A 239 13.54 0.60 8.87
CA ILE A 239 12.35 1.10 8.16
C ILE A 239 11.61 -0.06 7.49
N TYR A 240 12.34 -0.90 6.75
CA TYR A 240 11.77 -2.05 6.06
C TYR A 240 11.04 -2.98 7.04
N THR A 241 11.70 -3.37 8.13
CA THR A 241 11.15 -4.30 9.12
C THR A 241 9.96 -3.69 9.85
N ALA A 242 10.03 -2.41 10.24
CA ALA A 242 8.93 -1.72 10.90
C ALA A 242 7.67 -1.65 10.03
N LEU A 243 7.83 -1.25 8.76
CA LEU A 243 6.72 -1.27 7.80
C LEU A 243 6.24 -2.70 7.57
N TRP A 244 7.14 -3.65 7.29
CA TRP A 244 6.77 -5.03 7.04
C TRP A 244 6.01 -5.68 8.21
N TYR A 245 6.32 -5.30 9.44
CA TYR A 245 5.64 -5.71 10.67
C TYR A 245 4.26 -5.05 10.81
N ILE A 246 4.18 -3.70 10.78
CA ILE A 246 2.93 -2.98 11.07
C ILE A 246 1.81 -3.34 10.08
N PHE A 247 2.12 -3.54 8.80
CA PHE A 247 1.09 -3.89 7.80
C PHE A 247 0.57 -5.32 7.93
N LYS A 248 1.23 -6.19 8.70
CA LYS A 248 0.69 -7.52 9.04
C LYS A 248 -0.29 -7.49 10.20
N LEU A 249 -0.23 -6.45 11.03
CA LEU A 249 -1.21 -6.25 12.10
C LEU A 249 -2.62 -6.03 11.52
N GLY A 250 -2.72 -5.41 10.33
CA GLY A 250 -4.00 -5.20 9.63
C GLY A 250 -4.74 -6.53 9.38
N PRO A 251 -4.20 -7.45 8.57
CA PRO A 251 -4.81 -8.76 8.35
C PRO A 251 -4.96 -9.60 9.62
N ALA A 252 -4.04 -9.50 10.59
CA ALA A 252 -4.22 -10.14 11.90
C ALA A 252 -5.50 -9.66 12.60
N PHE A 253 -5.78 -8.36 12.52
CA PHE A 253 -6.97 -7.75 13.10
C PHE A 253 -8.23 -8.03 12.27
N PHE A 254 -8.24 -7.68 10.98
CA PHE A 254 -9.41 -7.79 10.12
C PHE A 254 -9.83 -9.24 9.85
N CYS A 255 -8.88 -10.14 9.55
CA CYS A 255 -9.21 -11.56 9.29
C CYS A 255 -9.21 -12.39 10.58
N GLY A 256 -8.31 -12.11 11.52
CA GLY A 256 -8.15 -12.93 12.73
C GLY A 256 -9.10 -12.56 13.87
N ILE A 257 -9.21 -11.27 14.20
CA ILE A 257 -9.98 -10.80 15.36
C ILE A 257 -11.44 -10.49 14.97
N LEU A 258 -11.66 -9.81 13.85
CA LEU A 258 -13.00 -9.47 13.37
C LEU A 258 -13.58 -10.62 12.54
N GLY A 259 -12.87 -11.01 11.50
CA GLY A 259 -13.22 -12.10 10.59
C GLY A 259 -14.43 -11.79 9.70
N PRO A 260 -14.69 -12.64 8.69
CA PRO A 260 -15.74 -12.41 7.71
C PRO A 260 -17.15 -12.45 8.30
N LYS A 261 -17.33 -13.05 9.48
CA LYS A 261 -18.62 -13.09 10.19
C LYS A 261 -19.05 -11.72 10.74
N ARG A 262 -18.11 -10.85 11.11
CA ARG A 262 -18.42 -9.55 11.74
C ARG A 262 -18.38 -8.39 10.75
N ILE A 263 -17.46 -8.42 9.79
CA ILE A 263 -17.22 -7.32 8.84
C ILE A 263 -17.44 -7.74 7.38
N GLY A 264 -18.08 -8.89 7.16
CA GLY A 264 -18.45 -9.38 5.84
C GLY A 264 -17.23 -9.64 4.95
N ILE A 265 -17.31 -9.24 3.69
CA ILE A 265 -16.28 -9.50 2.68
C ILE A 265 -14.90 -8.94 3.06
N ARG A 266 -14.84 -7.86 3.83
CA ARG A 266 -13.59 -7.23 4.28
C ARG A 266 -12.78 -8.09 5.25
N GLY A 267 -13.43 -9.05 5.91
CA GLY A 267 -12.75 -10.01 6.79
C GLY A 267 -12.14 -11.20 6.04
N GLU A 268 -12.40 -11.32 4.74
CA GLU A 268 -11.94 -12.46 3.94
C GLU A 268 -10.44 -12.36 3.62
N ALA A 269 -9.73 -13.50 3.66
CA ALA A 269 -8.31 -13.55 3.37
C ALA A 269 -7.88 -12.96 2.03
N TRP A 270 -8.68 -13.15 0.97
CA TRP A 270 -8.35 -12.67 -0.37
C TRP A 270 -8.50 -11.15 -0.51
N MET A 271 -9.27 -10.50 0.37
CA MET A 271 -9.39 -9.04 0.48
C MET A 271 -8.23 -8.40 1.26
N ASN A 272 -7.37 -9.21 1.89
CA ASN A 272 -6.34 -8.73 2.81
C ASN A 272 -4.91 -9.16 2.40
N PRO A 273 -4.43 -8.78 1.20
CA PRO A 273 -3.04 -9.05 0.80
C PRO A 273 -2.06 -8.29 1.70
N TYR A 274 -1.30 -9.01 2.53
CA TYR A 274 -0.36 -8.39 3.48
C TYR A 274 0.98 -7.96 2.88
N ASP A 275 1.29 -8.39 1.65
CA ASP A 275 2.57 -8.08 1.01
C ASP A 275 2.59 -6.60 0.58
N MET A 276 3.31 -5.79 1.35
CA MET A 276 3.54 -4.36 1.07
C MET A 276 4.69 -4.14 0.09
N PHE A 277 5.72 -4.98 0.17
CA PHE A 277 6.87 -4.97 -0.72
C PHE A 277 6.67 -5.98 -1.85
N GLY A 278 7.09 -5.59 -3.05
CA GLY A 278 7.10 -6.50 -4.18
C GLY A 278 8.29 -7.46 -4.19
N ALA A 279 8.44 -8.21 -5.26
CA ALA A 279 9.59 -9.06 -5.51
C ALA A 279 10.83 -8.22 -5.82
N TYR A 280 11.96 -8.51 -5.17
CA TYR A 280 13.23 -7.80 -5.36
C TYR A 280 13.78 -7.92 -6.80
N ASN A 281 13.34 -8.94 -7.55
CA ASN A 281 13.63 -9.05 -8.99
C ASN A 281 13.23 -7.79 -9.77
N ASN A 282 12.23 -7.02 -9.33
CA ASN A 282 11.92 -5.72 -9.96
C ASN A 282 13.12 -4.76 -9.92
N VAL A 283 13.90 -4.74 -8.83
CA VAL A 283 15.11 -3.91 -8.71
C VAL A 283 16.18 -4.40 -9.68
N LEU A 284 16.40 -5.71 -9.74
CA LEU A 284 17.39 -6.31 -10.64
C LEU A 284 17.03 -6.07 -12.11
N ASP A 285 15.75 -6.16 -12.47
CA ASP A 285 15.28 -6.04 -13.86
C ASP A 285 15.10 -4.59 -14.33
N LYS A 286 14.74 -3.67 -13.43
CA LYS A 286 14.31 -2.30 -13.77
C LYS A 286 15.08 -1.20 -13.02
N GLY A 287 16.10 -1.54 -12.23
CA GLY A 287 16.93 -0.59 -11.48
C GLY A 287 16.11 0.32 -10.56
N LEU A 288 16.39 1.64 -10.59
CA LEU A 288 15.76 2.62 -9.72
C LEU A 288 14.24 2.70 -9.92
N ALA A 289 13.75 2.57 -11.16
CA ALA A 289 12.32 2.51 -11.44
C ALA A 289 11.68 1.24 -10.83
N GLY A 290 12.43 0.14 -10.79
CA GLY A 290 12.04 -1.10 -10.13
C GLY A 290 12.00 -1.01 -8.61
N TRP A 291 12.99 -0.31 -8.02
CA TRP A 291 13.03 -0.03 -6.59
C TRP A 291 11.77 0.69 -6.14
N TRP A 292 11.45 1.84 -6.72
CA TRP A 292 10.32 2.65 -6.26
C TRP A 292 8.96 2.19 -6.82
N GLY A 293 8.90 1.81 -8.09
CA GLY A 293 7.65 1.49 -8.78
C GLY A 293 7.21 0.03 -8.71
N GLY A 294 8.03 -0.86 -8.12
CA GLY A 294 7.74 -2.30 -8.06
C GLY A 294 8.11 -3.01 -6.77
N TRP A 295 9.16 -2.59 -6.05
CA TRP A 295 9.62 -3.25 -4.83
C TRP A 295 9.22 -2.51 -3.55
N TRP A 296 9.56 -1.22 -3.43
CA TRP A 296 9.32 -0.40 -2.25
C TRP A 296 7.82 -0.15 -2.05
N HIS A 297 7.38 -0.07 -0.80
CA HIS A 297 5.98 -0.14 -0.38
C HIS A 297 4.88 0.34 -1.37
N GLN A 298 4.06 -0.59 -1.87
CA GLN A 298 3.08 -0.29 -2.93
C GLN A 298 1.70 0.21 -2.44
N ILE A 299 1.49 0.34 -1.12
CA ILE A 299 0.15 0.61 -0.56
C ILE A 299 -0.37 2.03 -0.85
N PHE A 300 0.53 3.02 -0.96
CA PHE A 300 0.17 4.44 -1.10
C PHE A 300 0.09 4.91 -2.56
N ARG A 301 0.23 3.98 -3.51
CA ARG A 301 0.41 4.29 -4.93
C ARG A 301 -0.72 5.14 -5.51
N PHE A 302 -1.97 4.81 -5.21
CA PHE A 302 -3.13 5.54 -5.74
C PHE A 302 -3.09 7.02 -5.35
N GLY A 303 -2.81 7.33 -4.08
CA GLY A 303 -2.76 8.71 -3.59
C GLY A 303 -1.71 9.57 -4.29
N PHE A 304 -0.60 8.99 -4.76
CA PHE A 304 0.42 9.71 -5.53
C PHE A 304 0.13 9.75 -7.05
N GLU A 305 -0.54 8.73 -7.59
CA GLU A 305 -0.88 8.67 -9.02
C GLU A 305 -2.11 9.51 -9.38
N ALA A 306 -3.09 9.65 -8.48
CA ALA A 306 -4.33 10.37 -8.75
C ALA A 306 -4.13 11.85 -9.13
N PRO A 307 -3.36 12.66 -8.36
CA PRO A 307 -3.11 14.06 -8.75
C PRO A 307 -2.34 14.19 -10.06
N ALA A 308 -1.46 13.23 -10.35
CA ALA A 308 -0.74 13.20 -11.62
C ALA A 308 -1.67 12.94 -12.80
N ASN A 309 -2.61 12.00 -12.69
CA ASN A 309 -3.58 11.72 -13.76
C ASN A 309 -4.50 12.92 -14.00
N TRP A 310 -5.01 13.52 -12.94
CA TRP A 310 -5.84 14.72 -13.01
C TRP A 310 -5.11 15.87 -13.71
N LEU A 311 -3.83 16.11 -13.37
CA LEU A 311 -3.03 17.14 -14.04
C LEU A 311 -2.81 16.82 -15.53
N LEU A 312 -2.60 15.56 -15.89
CA LEU A 312 -2.43 15.16 -17.29
C LEU A 312 -3.70 15.39 -18.12
N GLU A 313 -4.86 15.09 -17.55
CA GLU A 313 -6.16 15.35 -18.18
C GLU A 313 -6.39 16.84 -18.39
N LEU A 314 -6.10 17.68 -17.37
CA LEU A 314 -6.18 19.14 -17.49
C LEU A 314 -5.25 19.71 -18.58
N LEU A 315 -4.08 19.10 -18.75
CA LEU A 315 -3.10 19.53 -19.76
C LEU A 315 -3.34 18.90 -21.14
N GLY A 316 -4.32 17.99 -21.28
CA GLY A 316 -4.56 17.26 -22.52
C GLY A 316 -3.40 16.35 -22.94
N VAL A 317 -2.58 15.89 -21.98
CA VAL A 317 -1.40 15.05 -22.24
C VAL A 317 -1.75 13.58 -22.07
N GLU A 318 -1.51 12.76 -23.10
CA GLU A 318 -1.73 11.33 -23.02
C GLU A 318 -0.86 10.67 -21.94
N LYS A 319 -1.49 9.98 -20.99
CA LYS A 319 -0.82 9.28 -19.88
C LYS A 319 0.29 8.31 -20.30
N ARG A 320 0.13 7.64 -21.44
CA ARG A 320 1.08 6.63 -21.93
C ARG A 320 2.24 7.22 -22.74
N SER A 321 2.15 8.49 -23.13
CA SER A 321 3.21 9.20 -23.83
C SER A 321 4.46 9.35 -22.94
N SER A 322 5.61 9.63 -23.56
CA SER A 322 6.86 9.88 -22.82
C SER A 322 6.75 11.09 -21.90
N LEU A 323 6.09 12.16 -22.37
CA LEU A 323 5.83 13.36 -21.58
C LEU A 323 4.89 13.05 -20.41
N GLY A 324 3.82 12.29 -20.66
CA GLY A 324 2.87 11.88 -19.63
C GLY A 324 3.54 11.10 -18.50
N LYS A 325 4.36 10.09 -18.85
CA LYS A 325 5.14 9.32 -17.88
C LYS A 325 6.12 10.18 -17.07
N LEU A 326 6.77 11.16 -17.71
CA LEU A 326 7.69 12.07 -17.05
C LEU A 326 6.96 12.97 -16.05
N ILE A 327 5.84 13.57 -16.45
CA ILE A 327 5.01 14.39 -15.56
C ILE A 327 4.53 13.56 -14.36
N SER A 328 3.99 12.35 -14.60
CA SER A 328 3.55 11.49 -13.50
C SER A 328 4.68 11.13 -12.54
N LEU A 329 5.88 10.85 -13.06
CA LEU A 329 7.06 10.56 -12.24
C LEU A 329 7.42 11.76 -11.36
N LEU A 330 7.52 12.96 -11.94
CA LEU A 330 7.88 14.18 -11.22
C LEU A 330 6.85 14.54 -10.15
N VAL A 331 5.56 14.48 -10.49
CA VAL A 331 4.47 14.75 -9.54
C VAL A 331 4.48 13.75 -8.39
N ALA A 332 4.60 12.45 -8.68
CA ALA A 332 4.62 11.42 -7.63
C ALA A 332 5.79 11.61 -6.65
N PHE A 333 7.00 11.88 -7.15
CA PHE A 333 8.16 12.11 -6.29
C PHE A 333 8.13 13.47 -5.57
N PHE A 334 7.58 14.51 -6.19
CA PHE A 334 7.35 15.80 -5.53
C PHE A 334 6.39 15.65 -4.35
N LEU A 335 5.25 14.99 -4.56
CA LEU A 335 4.26 14.75 -3.50
C LEU A 335 4.80 13.84 -2.40
N SER A 336 5.60 12.82 -2.75
CA SER A 336 6.31 11.99 -1.78
C SER A 336 7.31 12.81 -0.96
N GLY A 337 8.02 13.74 -1.61
CA GLY A 337 8.91 14.71 -0.97
C GLY A 337 8.16 15.64 -0.02
N CYS A 338 7.01 16.20 -0.42
CA CYS A 338 6.14 17.02 0.43
C CYS A 338 5.71 16.25 1.68
N LEU A 339 5.22 15.01 1.51
CA LEU A 339 4.77 14.16 2.60
C LEU A 339 5.87 14.00 3.67
N HIS A 340 7.08 13.61 3.26
CA HIS A 340 8.18 13.39 4.21
C HIS A 340 8.78 14.70 4.73
N ALA A 341 8.74 15.79 3.97
CA ALA A 341 9.12 17.11 4.44
C ALA A 341 8.17 17.62 5.54
N CYS A 342 6.86 17.37 5.42
CA CYS A 342 5.90 17.67 6.50
C CYS A 342 6.20 16.84 7.77
N GLY A 343 6.52 15.56 7.61
CA GLY A 343 7.03 14.74 8.71
C GLY A 343 8.26 15.37 9.36
N SER A 344 9.28 15.70 8.56
CA SER A 344 10.51 16.34 9.03
C SER A 344 10.27 17.67 9.75
N PHE A 345 9.37 18.50 9.24
CA PHE A 345 9.07 19.83 9.79
C PHE A 345 8.46 19.77 11.20
N THR A 346 7.69 18.72 11.46
CA THR A 346 6.98 18.55 12.74
C THR A 346 7.86 17.93 13.81
N GLN A 347 8.98 17.30 13.45
CA GLN A 347 9.95 16.73 14.40
C GLN A 347 10.57 17.78 15.33
N LEU A 348 11.04 17.30 16.50
CA LEU A 348 11.61 18.16 17.53
C LEU A 348 13.02 18.68 17.20
N GLY A 349 13.83 17.87 16.51
CA GLY A 349 15.23 18.18 16.24
C GLY A 349 15.47 19.26 15.19
N ASP A 350 16.76 19.56 14.97
CA ASP A 350 17.23 20.45 13.89
C ASP A 350 17.23 19.71 12.55
N THR A 351 16.02 19.46 12.06
CA THR A 351 15.75 18.82 10.76
C THR A 351 15.74 19.83 9.62
N ARG A 352 15.84 19.32 8.40
CA ARG A 352 15.95 20.11 7.17
C ARG A 352 14.92 19.64 6.15
N PRO A 353 13.62 19.96 6.31
CA PRO A 353 12.53 19.42 5.47
C PRO A 353 12.76 19.52 3.96
N LEU A 354 13.22 20.69 3.49
CA LEU A 354 13.46 20.95 2.07
C LEU A 354 14.81 20.41 1.57
N LYS A 355 15.88 20.56 2.36
CA LYS A 355 17.23 20.14 1.96
C LYS A 355 17.49 18.65 2.17
N GLY A 356 16.73 18.00 3.05
CA GLY A 356 16.79 16.59 3.37
C GLY A 356 15.72 15.80 2.61
N PRO A 357 14.57 15.46 3.22
CA PRO A 357 13.59 14.56 2.62
C PRO A 357 13.06 15.01 1.24
N MET A 358 12.69 16.29 1.07
CA MET A 358 12.22 16.79 -0.23
C MET A 358 13.28 16.57 -1.32
N CYS A 359 14.52 16.98 -1.06
CA CYS A 359 15.63 16.79 -1.98
C CYS A 359 15.88 15.31 -2.28
N PHE A 360 15.84 14.45 -1.26
CA PHE A 360 15.98 12.99 -1.42
C PHE A 360 15.00 12.42 -2.44
N PHE A 361 13.70 12.73 -2.31
CA PHE A 361 12.67 12.19 -3.20
C PHE A 361 12.75 12.78 -4.61
N LEU A 362 13.01 14.08 -4.76
CA LEU A 362 13.21 14.69 -6.08
C LEU A 362 14.40 14.07 -6.83
N LEU A 363 15.50 13.78 -6.12
CA LEU A 363 16.67 13.11 -6.72
C LEU A 363 16.34 11.70 -7.22
N GLN A 364 15.34 11.01 -6.66
CA GLN A 364 14.96 9.70 -7.20
C GLN A 364 14.36 9.81 -8.61
N ALA A 365 13.55 10.85 -8.86
CA ALA A 365 13.03 11.12 -10.20
C ALA A 365 14.18 11.42 -11.18
N VAL A 366 15.15 12.24 -10.75
CA VAL A 366 16.36 12.54 -11.55
C VAL A 366 17.14 11.26 -11.87
N GLY A 367 17.38 10.40 -10.87
CA GLY A 367 18.09 9.14 -11.05
C GLY A 367 17.37 8.20 -12.01
N ILE A 368 16.04 8.10 -11.92
CA ILE A 368 15.22 7.29 -12.84
C ILE A 368 15.30 7.83 -14.27
N VAL A 369 15.13 9.14 -14.47
CA VAL A 369 15.23 9.77 -15.80
C VAL A 369 16.63 9.58 -16.38
N GLY A 370 17.67 9.79 -15.57
CA GLY A 370 19.06 9.57 -15.97
C GLY A 370 19.35 8.13 -16.36
N GLN A 371 18.84 7.15 -15.60
CA GLN A 371 18.95 5.74 -15.94
C GLN A 371 18.22 5.42 -17.25
N ILE A 372 16.99 5.92 -17.44
CA ILE A 372 16.22 5.71 -18.68
C ILE A 372 16.96 6.27 -19.89
N ALA A 373 17.45 7.51 -19.80
CA ALA A 373 18.22 8.16 -20.87
C ALA A 373 19.48 7.37 -21.21
N THR A 374 20.23 6.94 -20.19
CA THR A 374 21.45 6.12 -20.37
C THR A 374 21.14 4.80 -21.09
N VAL A 375 20.09 4.10 -20.65
CA VAL A 375 19.66 2.85 -21.31
C VAL A 375 19.23 3.09 -22.76
N GLN A 376 18.54 4.19 -23.05
CA GLN A 376 18.16 4.56 -24.41
C GLN A 376 19.38 4.86 -25.29
N LEU A 377 20.40 5.56 -24.76
CA LEU A 377 21.65 5.81 -25.48
C LEU A 377 22.41 4.51 -25.77
N LEU A 378 22.53 3.61 -24.80
CA LEU A 378 23.16 2.30 -24.97
C LEU A 378 22.43 1.43 -26.00
N LYS A 379 21.09 1.53 -26.07
CA LYS A 379 20.29 0.87 -27.11
C LYS A 379 20.56 1.47 -28.49
N LYS A 380 20.59 2.79 -28.61
CA LYS A 380 20.93 3.48 -29.87
C LYS A 380 22.34 3.16 -30.35
N ALA A 381 23.29 2.99 -29.44
CA ALA A 381 24.67 2.61 -29.75
C ALA A 381 24.84 1.11 -30.09
N GLY A 382 23.77 0.30 -30.07
CA GLY A 382 23.84 -1.14 -30.35
C GLY A 382 24.44 -1.99 -29.23
N VAL A 383 25.02 -1.38 -28.19
CA VAL A 383 25.68 -2.07 -27.06
C VAL A 383 24.69 -2.90 -26.24
N ALA A 384 23.46 -2.38 -26.05
CA ALA A 384 22.46 -3.05 -25.22
C ALA A 384 22.04 -4.44 -25.76
N ALA A 385 22.16 -4.68 -27.07
CA ALA A 385 21.80 -5.96 -27.68
C ALA A 385 22.74 -7.11 -27.27
N TRP A 386 23.98 -6.78 -26.91
CA TRP A 386 25.02 -7.74 -26.52
C TRP A 386 25.13 -7.94 -25.01
N CYS A 387 24.36 -7.18 -24.22
CA CYS A 387 24.44 -7.22 -22.76
C CYS A 387 23.65 -8.41 -22.21
N PRO A 388 24.30 -9.44 -21.62
CA PRO A 388 23.58 -10.57 -21.06
C PRO A 388 22.76 -10.13 -19.82
N ILE A 389 21.67 -10.84 -19.56
CA ILE A 389 20.71 -10.50 -18.49
C ILE A 389 21.38 -10.40 -17.12
N TRP A 390 22.31 -11.31 -16.80
CA TRP A 390 23.01 -11.28 -15.51
C TRP A 390 23.86 -10.02 -15.34
N LEU A 391 24.50 -9.53 -16.41
CA LEU A 391 25.30 -8.32 -16.38
C LEU A 391 24.41 -7.09 -16.22
N SER A 392 23.29 -7.03 -16.97
CA SER A 392 22.28 -5.98 -16.81
C SER A 392 21.74 -5.91 -15.38
N ARG A 393 21.41 -7.08 -14.78
CA ARG A 393 20.96 -7.18 -13.38
C ARG A 393 22.02 -6.73 -12.39
N CYS A 394 23.28 -7.11 -12.60
CA CYS A 394 24.41 -6.66 -11.79
C CYS A 394 24.59 -5.13 -11.87
N LEU A 395 24.56 -4.56 -13.08
CA LEU A 395 24.66 -3.12 -13.30
C LEU A 395 23.50 -2.36 -12.65
N ASN A 396 22.26 -2.87 -12.75
CA ASN A 396 21.11 -2.30 -12.07
C ASN A 396 21.28 -2.34 -10.55
N PHE A 397 21.73 -3.47 -10.00
CA PHE A 397 21.99 -3.61 -8.57
C PHE A 397 23.04 -2.61 -8.09
N LEU A 398 24.18 -2.52 -8.80
CA LEU A 398 25.25 -1.58 -8.46
C LEU A 398 24.76 -0.13 -8.57
N LEU A 399 24.11 0.24 -9.67
CA LEU A 399 23.58 1.59 -9.87
C LEU A 399 22.62 2.01 -8.76
N VAL A 400 21.67 1.14 -8.40
CA VAL A 400 20.68 1.44 -7.35
C VAL A 400 21.37 1.64 -6.00
N ASN A 401 22.25 0.73 -5.61
CA ASN A 401 22.92 0.81 -4.31
C ASN A 401 23.90 2.00 -4.25
N THR A 402 24.63 2.28 -5.32
CA THR A 402 25.50 3.47 -5.41
C THR A 402 24.68 4.75 -5.36
N TRP A 403 23.58 4.85 -6.12
CA TRP A 403 22.71 6.02 -6.10
C TRP A 403 22.17 6.28 -4.69
N LEU A 404 21.60 5.25 -4.06
CA LEU A 404 21.05 5.35 -2.71
C LEU A 404 22.13 5.61 -1.66
N TYR A 405 23.35 5.08 -1.82
CA TYR A 405 24.48 5.41 -0.94
C TYR A 405 24.78 6.92 -0.88
N TYR A 406 24.62 7.62 -2.01
CA TYR A 406 24.82 9.07 -2.06
C TYR A 406 23.59 9.87 -1.64
N THR A 407 22.37 9.42 -1.98
CA THR A 407 21.16 10.19 -1.71
C THR A 407 20.52 9.91 -0.35
N ALA A 408 20.54 8.67 0.14
CA ALA A 408 19.84 8.25 1.37
C ALA A 408 20.19 9.05 2.64
N PRO A 409 21.44 9.56 2.85
CA PRO A 409 21.76 10.40 4.01
C PRO A 409 20.86 11.62 4.15
N LEU A 410 20.40 12.19 3.02
CA LEU A 410 19.45 13.30 3.02
C LEU A 410 18.15 12.99 3.78
N LEU A 411 17.77 11.70 3.85
CA LEU A 411 16.60 11.23 4.58
C LEU A 411 16.98 10.67 5.96
N VAL A 412 17.94 9.74 6.02
CA VAL A 412 18.21 9.00 7.27
C VAL A 412 18.93 9.83 8.33
N ASP A 413 19.75 10.82 7.92
CA ASP A 413 20.37 11.76 8.86
C ASP A 413 19.29 12.70 9.42
N ASP A 414 18.29 13.03 8.62
CA ASP A 414 17.16 13.86 9.05
C ASP A 414 16.28 13.11 10.06
N PHE A 415 16.05 11.81 9.84
CA PHE A 415 15.39 10.93 10.81
C PHE A 415 16.16 10.82 12.12
N ALA A 416 17.49 10.74 12.05
CA ALA A 416 18.34 10.76 13.22
C ALA A 416 18.23 12.10 13.96
N ARG A 417 18.50 13.22 13.28
CA ARG A 417 18.41 14.57 13.85
C ARG A 417 17.07 14.83 14.53
N GLY A 418 15.99 14.41 13.89
CA GLY A 418 14.64 14.62 14.38
C GLY A 418 14.14 13.55 15.35
N GLY A 419 14.97 12.55 15.73
CA GLY A 419 14.68 11.57 16.76
C GLY A 419 13.68 10.47 16.39
N VAL A 420 13.44 10.20 15.10
CA VAL A 420 12.55 9.10 14.65
C VAL A 420 13.01 7.75 15.23
N TRP A 421 14.31 7.53 15.29
CA TRP A 421 14.90 6.28 15.78
C TRP A 421 14.73 6.06 17.27
N LEU A 422 14.35 7.08 18.04
CA LEU A 422 14.04 6.96 19.47
C LEU A 422 12.67 6.32 19.72
N PHE A 423 11.86 6.13 18.68
CA PHE A 423 10.63 5.36 18.79
C PHE A 423 10.93 3.91 19.21
N GLU A 424 10.17 3.42 20.18
CA GLU A 424 10.11 2.01 20.52
C GLU A 424 8.94 1.37 19.78
N PRO A 425 9.20 0.40 18.86
CA PRO A 425 8.15 -0.24 18.08
C PRO A 425 7.55 -1.47 18.78
N VAL A 426 8.18 -1.96 19.85
CA VAL A 426 7.75 -3.13 20.62
C VAL A 426 7.70 -2.80 22.12
N PRO A 427 6.71 -3.32 22.86
CA PRO A 427 6.51 -2.98 24.28
C PRO A 427 7.58 -3.59 25.20
N PHE A 428 8.12 -4.75 24.82
CA PHE A 428 9.11 -5.48 25.60
C PHE A 428 10.30 -5.88 24.75
N SER A 429 11.51 -5.73 25.30
CA SER A 429 12.76 -6.11 24.67
C SER A 429 13.43 -7.26 25.43
N PRO A 430 13.31 -8.50 24.93
CA PRO A 430 14.07 -9.62 25.44
C PRO A 430 15.58 -9.41 25.43
N LEU A 431 16.13 -8.85 24.36
CA LEU A 431 17.58 -8.65 24.28
C LEU A 431 18.07 -7.63 25.31
N ARG A 432 17.37 -6.51 25.51
CA ARG A 432 17.73 -5.53 26.55
C ARG A 432 17.54 -6.11 27.95
N GLY A 433 16.48 -6.88 28.19
CA GLY A 433 16.27 -7.56 29.47
C GLY A 433 17.33 -8.63 29.79
N LEU A 434 17.98 -9.20 28.78
CA LEU A 434 19.14 -10.08 28.92
C LEU A 434 20.47 -9.32 29.13
N GLY A 435 20.43 -7.99 29.24
CA GLY A 435 21.62 -7.15 29.45
C GLY A 435 22.39 -6.81 28.17
N LEU A 436 21.82 -7.03 26.99
CA LEU A 436 22.44 -6.65 25.71
C LEU A 436 22.13 -5.20 25.30
N GLY A 437 21.37 -4.46 26.11
CA GLY A 437 21.07 -3.04 25.91
C GLY A 437 22.16 -2.11 26.44
N GLN A 438 21.89 -0.81 26.38
CA GLN A 438 22.64 0.21 27.11
C GLN A 438 22.32 0.17 28.62
N PRO A 439 23.15 0.79 29.49
CA PRO A 439 22.94 0.73 30.94
C PRO A 439 21.57 1.26 31.43
N ASP A 440 20.95 2.16 30.68
CA ASP A 440 19.63 2.75 30.94
C ASP A 440 18.49 1.98 30.26
N ASP A 441 18.80 1.00 29.39
CA ASP A 441 17.79 0.19 28.74
C ASP A 441 17.09 -0.74 29.74
N LYS A 442 15.78 -0.89 29.55
CA LYS A 442 14.92 -1.75 30.36
C LYS A 442 14.24 -2.78 29.48
N TRP A 443 13.83 -3.89 30.12
CA TRP A 443 12.96 -4.89 29.49
C TRP A 443 11.66 -4.27 28.99
N TYR A 444 11.03 -3.37 29.76
CA TYR A 444 9.83 -2.66 29.33
C TYR A 444 10.20 -1.35 28.60
N CYS A 445 9.89 -1.26 27.31
CA CYS A 445 10.33 -0.19 26.42
C CYS A 445 9.37 1.00 26.37
N PHE A 446 8.09 0.80 26.69
CA PHE A 446 7.05 1.85 26.57
C PHE A 446 6.96 2.78 27.79
N GLU A 447 7.95 2.76 28.69
CA GLU A 447 7.94 3.59 29.90
C GLU A 447 7.83 5.10 29.59
N HIS A 448 8.42 5.54 28.48
CA HIS A 448 8.41 6.92 28.01
C HIS A 448 7.38 7.19 26.89
N GLN A 449 6.58 6.20 26.52
CA GLN A 449 5.49 6.31 25.55
C GLN A 449 4.12 6.20 26.22
N ARG A 450 3.97 6.83 27.39
CA ARG A 450 2.74 6.71 28.17
C ARG A 450 1.60 7.37 27.42
N ILE A 451 0.62 6.58 27.06
CA ILE A 451 -0.65 7.07 26.55
C ILE A 451 -1.60 7.15 27.74
N TRP A 452 -2.16 8.32 28.03
CA TRP A 452 -3.18 8.47 29.07
C TRP A 452 -4.37 9.31 28.57
N TRP A 453 -5.51 9.10 29.22
CA TRP A 453 -6.67 9.95 29.00
C TRP A 453 -6.48 11.28 29.74
N ARG A 454 -6.46 12.39 28.99
CA ARG A 454 -6.48 13.75 29.53
C ARG A 454 -7.89 14.29 29.42
N THR A 455 -8.49 14.65 30.55
CA THR A 455 -9.74 15.42 30.58
C THR A 455 -9.42 16.90 30.64
N GLY A 456 -9.79 17.64 29.60
CA GLY A 456 -9.69 19.09 29.51
C GLY A 456 -10.94 19.80 30.03
N HIS A 457 -10.96 21.13 29.93
CA HIS A 457 -12.14 21.92 30.30
C HIS A 457 -13.24 21.89 29.24
N HIS A 458 -12.87 21.58 27.99
CA HIS A 458 -13.73 21.49 26.83
C HIS A 458 -13.55 20.12 26.18
N TRP A 459 -14.41 19.80 25.19
CA TRP A 459 -14.28 18.54 24.47
C TRP A 459 -13.05 18.51 23.56
N TRP A 460 -12.59 19.66 23.05
CA TRP A 460 -11.45 19.75 22.13
C TRP A 460 -10.07 19.71 22.81
N ASP A 461 -9.99 19.91 24.13
CA ASP A 461 -8.78 19.68 24.93
C ASP A 461 -8.86 18.41 25.79
N THR A 462 -9.94 17.62 25.62
CA THR A 462 -10.13 16.28 26.17
C THR A 462 -9.79 15.22 25.14
N GLY A 463 -9.02 14.20 25.54
CA GLY A 463 -8.73 13.07 24.69
C GLY A 463 -7.49 12.30 25.14
N ILE A 464 -6.98 11.49 24.24
CA ILE A 464 -5.77 10.70 24.46
C ILE A 464 -4.55 11.60 24.33
N ALA A 465 -3.74 11.69 25.40
CA ALA A 465 -2.49 12.43 25.45
C ALA A 465 -1.28 11.47 25.50
N PRO A 466 -0.19 11.77 24.75
CA PRO A 466 1.07 11.03 24.77
C PRO A 466 2.07 11.54 25.80
#